data_AF-A0A848UP87-F1
#
_entry.id   AF-A0A848UP87-F1
#
_cell.length_a   1.000
_cell.length_b   1.000
_cell.length_c   1.000
_cell.angle_alpha   90.00
_cell.angle_beta   90.00
_cell.angle_gamma   90.00
#
_symmetry.space_group_name_H-M   'P 1'
#
loop_
_entity.id
_entity.type
_entity.pdbx_description
1 polymer ?
#
loop_
_entity_poly.entity_id
_entity_poly.type
_entity_poly.pdbx_seq_one_letter_code
_entity_poly.pdbx_strand_id
1 'polypeptide(L)'
;MTYNKERHKQLVIRSQDLKNQGKNLFLENPEEDSELSKYNIAVEEQVFWTHREDFFLLMKNFIDNIINFDEFETAFSLLYRKTSEEVDMFIIDLKQIEKFQPSTRSYRFASVIGSIYRQFEEVEDEYCTEQEVKDYVKEAYLKFQNFEE
;
A
#
# COMPACT_ATOMS: atom_id res chain seq x y z
N MET A 1 -15.67 6.26 -0.97
CA MET A 1 -16.21 5.94 0.37
C MET A 1 -16.05 7.16 1.24
N THR A 2 -17.07 7.55 2.00
CA THR A 2 -16.91 8.59 3.04
C THR A 2 -16.29 7.94 4.26
N TYR A 3 -15.11 8.39 4.68
CA TYR A 3 -14.41 7.79 5.80
C TYR A 3 -15.10 8.14 7.12
N ASN A 4 -15.60 7.13 7.85
CA ASN A 4 -16.16 7.28 9.18
C ASN A 4 -15.21 6.69 10.23
N LYS A 5 -14.50 7.59 10.91
CA LYS A 5 -13.51 7.27 11.94
C LYS A 5 -14.07 6.49 13.13
N GLU A 6 -15.25 6.88 13.63
CA GLU A 6 -15.87 6.20 14.78
C GLU A 6 -16.26 4.77 14.42
N ARG A 7 -16.81 4.59 13.22
CA ARG A 7 -17.17 3.27 12.71
C ARG A 7 -15.93 2.39 12.49
N HIS A 8 -14.85 2.94 11.94
CA HIS A 8 -13.59 2.21 11.79
C HIS A 8 -13.07 1.69 13.14
N LYS A 9 -13.01 2.54 14.18
CA LYS A 9 -12.59 2.12 15.54
C LYS A 9 -13.45 0.99 16.08
N GLN A 10 -14.78 1.10 15.94
CA GLN A 10 -15.71 0.06 16.40
C GLN A 10 -15.43 -1.30 15.73
N LEU A 11 -15.18 -1.30 14.43
CA LEU A 11 -14.89 -2.52 13.67
C LEU A 11 -13.53 -3.14 14.06
N VAL A 12 -12.51 -2.31 14.29
CA VAL A 12 -11.20 -2.78 14.78
C VAL A 12 -11.33 -3.44 16.15
N ILE A 13 -12.00 -2.78 17.09
CA ILE A 13 -12.25 -3.33 18.44
C ILE A 13 -12.99 -4.67 18.34
N ARG A 14 -14.09 -4.71 17.56
CA ARG A 14 -14.88 -5.92 17.36
C ARG A 14 -14.05 -7.07 16.76
N SER A 15 -13.21 -6.77 15.76
CA SER A 15 -12.32 -7.75 15.13
C SER A 15 -11.32 -8.32 16.14
N GLN A 16 -10.72 -7.46 16.98
CA GLN A 16 -9.80 -7.86 18.04
C GLN A 16 -10.49 -8.72 19.13
N ASP A 17 -11.70 -8.33 19.56
CA ASP A 17 -12.49 -9.08 20.54
C ASP A 17 -12.86 -10.49 20.04
N LEU A 18 -13.24 -10.62 18.77
CA LEU A 18 -13.50 -11.92 18.14
C LEU A 18 -12.24 -12.76 18.04
N LYS A 19 -11.11 -12.17 17.62
CA LYS A 19 -9.82 -12.87 17.57
C LYS A 19 -9.41 -13.43 18.94
N ASN A 20 -9.61 -12.66 20.01
CA ASN A 20 -9.35 -13.09 21.39
C ASN A 20 -10.23 -14.27 21.83
N GLN A 21 -11.39 -14.47 21.20
CA GLN A 21 -12.29 -15.61 21.43
C GLN A 21 -11.99 -16.80 20.51
N GLY A 22 -10.94 -16.73 19.68
CA GLY A 22 -10.65 -17.74 18.65
C GLY A 22 -11.61 -17.70 17.45
N LYS A 23 -12.31 -16.58 17.25
CA LYS A 23 -13.24 -16.35 16.14
C LYS A 23 -12.65 -15.39 15.10
N ASN A 24 -13.31 -15.30 13.95
CA ASN A 24 -12.89 -14.43 12.84
C ASN A 24 -14.06 -13.58 12.36
N LEU A 25 -13.87 -12.26 12.23
CA LEU A 25 -14.90 -11.33 11.76
C LEU A 25 -15.45 -11.71 10.38
N PHE A 26 -14.61 -12.21 9.47
CA PHE A 26 -15.03 -12.67 8.15
C PHE A 26 -16.09 -13.78 8.22
N LEU A 27 -15.94 -14.74 9.15
CA LEU A 27 -16.87 -15.85 9.30
C LEU A 27 -18.12 -15.45 10.08
N GLU A 28 -17.96 -14.59 11.09
CA GLU A 28 -19.05 -14.17 11.98
C GLU A 28 -19.93 -13.08 11.34
N ASN A 29 -19.34 -12.18 10.57
CA ASN A 29 -20.02 -11.09 9.87
C ASN A 29 -19.24 -10.59 8.64
N PRO A 30 -19.45 -11.23 7.47
CA PRO A 30 -18.77 -10.85 6.22
C PRO A 30 -18.99 -9.39 5.79
N GLU A 31 -20.13 -8.79 6.15
CA GLU A 31 -20.44 -7.40 5.79
C GLU A 31 -19.57 -6.42 6.58
N GLU A 32 -19.44 -6.65 7.90
CA GLU A 32 -18.55 -5.85 8.75
C GLU A 32 -17.08 -6.07 8.40
N ASP A 33 -16.70 -7.29 8.02
CA ASP A 33 -15.35 -7.58 7.53
C ASP A 33 -15.06 -6.83 6.23
N SER A 34 -16.00 -6.86 5.27
CA SER A 34 -15.88 -6.08 4.03
C SER A 34 -15.83 -4.57 4.29
N GLU A 35 -16.57 -4.07 5.28
CA GLU A 35 -16.51 -2.67 5.68
C GLU A 35 -15.14 -2.31 6.29
N LEU A 36 -14.63 -3.13 7.21
CA LEU A 36 -13.33 -2.97 7.82
C LEU A 36 -12.21 -3.02 6.77
N SER A 37 -12.29 -3.95 5.83
CA SER A 37 -11.35 -4.07 4.71
C SER A 37 -11.26 -2.77 3.90
N LYS A 38 -12.39 -2.08 3.65
CA LYS A 38 -12.37 -0.79 2.95
C LYS A 38 -11.68 0.31 3.75
N TYR A 39 -11.84 0.33 5.07
CA TYR A 39 -11.10 1.27 5.92
C TYR A 39 -9.61 0.98 5.92
N ASN A 40 -9.23 -0.31 5.98
CA ASN A 40 -7.84 -0.74 5.94
C ASN A 40 -7.17 -0.36 4.62
N ILE A 41 -7.86 -0.53 3.48
CA ILE A 41 -7.38 -0.06 2.17
C ILE A 41 -7.15 1.46 2.19
N ALA A 42 -8.08 2.23 2.76
CA ALA A 42 -7.90 3.68 2.84
C ALA A 42 -6.65 4.08 3.67
N VAL A 43 -6.38 3.36 4.76
CA VAL A 43 -5.16 3.52 5.56
C VAL A 43 -3.92 3.15 4.75
N GLU A 44 -3.92 1.99 4.12
CA GLU A 44 -2.82 1.50 3.28
C GLU A 44 -2.44 2.53 2.21
N GLU A 45 -3.42 2.98 1.41
CA GLU A 45 -3.23 4.00 0.38
C GLU A 45 -2.58 5.27 0.95
N GLN A 46 -3.05 5.76 2.10
CA GLN A 46 -2.53 6.97 2.72
C GLN A 46 -1.12 6.80 3.30
N VAL A 47 -0.81 5.65 3.89
CA VAL A 47 0.53 5.37 4.44
C VAL A 47 1.54 5.31 3.29
N PHE A 48 1.26 4.54 2.24
CA PHE A 48 2.12 4.50 1.05
C PHE A 48 2.28 5.88 0.42
N TRP A 49 1.20 6.67 0.33
CA TRP A 49 1.28 8.04 -0.19
C TRP A 49 2.14 8.98 0.66
N THR A 50 2.25 8.72 1.96
CA THR A 50 3.13 9.50 2.86
C THR A 50 4.60 9.27 2.54
N HIS A 51 4.96 8.08 2.03
CA HIS A 51 6.30 7.72 1.58
C HIS A 51 6.51 7.90 0.06
N ARG A 52 5.59 8.56 -0.64
CA ARG A 52 5.63 8.65 -2.12
C ARG A 52 6.92 9.25 -2.69
N GLU A 53 7.53 10.21 -1.97
CA GLU A 53 8.75 10.88 -2.43
C GLU A 53 9.92 9.90 -2.52
N ASP A 54 10.04 8.99 -1.55
CA ASP A 54 11.05 7.94 -1.55
C ASP A 54 10.82 6.93 -2.68
N PHE A 55 9.56 6.52 -2.89
CA PHE A 55 9.20 5.65 -4.03
C PHE A 55 9.51 6.33 -5.38
N PHE A 56 9.14 7.59 -5.56
CA PHE A 56 9.43 8.34 -6.79
C PHE A 56 10.92 8.51 -7.03
N LEU A 57 11.71 8.73 -5.98
CA LEU A 57 13.16 8.82 -6.10
C LEU A 57 13.75 7.51 -6.65
N LEU A 58 13.34 6.37 -6.10
CA LEU A 58 13.80 5.06 -6.57
C LEU A 58 13.36 4.80 -8.03
N MET A 59 12.09 5.03 -8.33
CA MET A 59 11.54 4.87 -9.69
C MET A 59 12.29 5.75 -10.69
N LYS A 60 12.53 7.01 -10.36
CA LYS A 60 13.26 7.95 -11.21
C LYS A 60 14.71 7.52 -11.44
N ASN A 61 15.42 7.15 -10.38
CA ASN A 61 16.81 6.68 -10.50
C ASN A 61 16.90 5.45 -11.40
N PHE A 62 15.93 4.54 -11.31
CA PHE A 62 15.86 3.38 -12.19
C PHE A 62 15.55 3.77 -13.64
N ILE A 63 14.56 4.64 -13.87
CA ILE A 63 14.21 5.18 -15.21
C ILE A 63 15.42 5.83 -15.88
N ASP A 64 16.14 6.68 -15.14
CA ASP A 64 17.29 7.46 -15.61
C ASP A 64 18.57 6.61 -15.73
N ASN A 65 18.52 5.31 -15.43
CA ASN A 65 19.68 4.39 -15.42
C ASN A 65 20.78 4.78 -14.41
N ILE A 66 20.41 5.48 -13.34
CA ILE A 66 21.31 5.79 -12.23
C ILE A 66 21.60 4.54 -11.40
N ILE A 67 20.57 3.69 -11.24
CA ILE A 67 20.67 2.36 -10.62
C ILE A 67 20.24 1.29 -11.62
N ASN A 68 20.82 0.10 -11.50
CA ASN A 68 20.42 -1.06 -12.31
C ASN A 68 19.16 -1.76 -11.72
N PHE A 69 18.72 -2.85 -12.36
CA PHE A 69 17.53 -3.58 -11.93
C PHE A 69 17.70 -4.19 -10.53
N ASP A 70 18.78 -4.93 -10.26
CA ASP A 70 19.03 -5.56 -8.95
C ASP A 70 19.04 -4.54 -7.79
N GLU A 71 19.68 -3.38 -8.01
CA GLU A 71 19.73 -2.28 -7.05
C GLU A 71 18.33 -1.68 -6.82
N PHE A 72 17.56 -1.51 -7.90
CA PHE A 72 16.19 -1.01 -7.82
C PHE A 72 15.28 -2.00 -7.10
N GLU A 73 15.28 -3.27 -7.48
CA GLU A 73 14.51 -4.35 -6.86
C GLU A 73 14.79 -4.41 -5.36
N THR A 74 16.07 -4.44 -4.97
CA THR A 74 16.48 -4.54 -3.58
C THR A 74 15.98 -3.34 -2.77
N ALA A 75 16.24 -2.12 -3.24
CA ALA A 75 15.87 -0.90 -2.53
C ALA A 75 14.34 -0.71 -2.47
N PHE A 76 13.64 -0.98 -3.57
CA PHE A 76 12.19 -0.87 -3.65
C PHE A 76 11.51 -1.91 -2.77
N SER A 77 11.99 -3.16 -2.77
CA SER A 77 11.48 -4.22 -1.90
C SER A 77 11.65 -3.90 -0.42
N LEU A 78 12.80 -3.32 -0.03
CA LEU A 78 13.03 -2.88 1.35
C LEU A 78 12.06 -1.77 1.76
N LEU A 79 11.87 -0.76 0.91
CA LEU A 79 10.94 0.34 1.19
C LEU A 79 9.50 -0.15 1.25
N TYR A 80 9.10 -1.03 0.33
CA TYR A 80 7.78 -1.66 0.30
C TYR A 80 7.50 -2.40 1.61
N ARG A 81 8.40 -3.31 2.03
CA ARG A 81 8.22 -4.10 3.27
C ARG A 81 8.12 -3.21 4.50
N LYS A 82 9.01 -2.22 4.63
CA LYS A 82 8.97 -1.26 5.75
C LYS A 82 7.65 -0.47 5.78
N THR A 83 7.14 -0.07 4.62
CA THR A 83 5.87 0.66 4.52
C THR A 83 4.69 -0.25 4.88
N SER A 84 4.69 -1.50 4.43
CA SER A 84 3.67 -2.49 4.79
C SER A 84 3.65 -2.80 6.29
N GLU A 85 4.81 -2.89 6.94
CA GLU A 85 4.89 -3.02 8.41
C GLU A 85 4.26 -1.80 9.13
N GLU A 86 4.43 -0.59 8.59
CA GLU A 86 3.76 0.61 9.11
C GLU A 86 2.25 0.54 8.98
N VAL A 87 1.74 0.04 7.85
CA VAL A 87 0.30 -0.21 7.63
C VAL A 87 -0.24 -1.19 8.67
N ASP A 88 0.44 -2.31 8.87
CA ASP A 88 0.03 -3.34 9.85
C ASP A 88 -0.05 -2.78 11.27
N MET A 89 0.92 -1.94 11.66
CA MET A 89 0.88 -1.23 12.95
C MET A 89 -0.27 -0.23 13.03
N PHE A 90 -0.57 0.48 11.94
CA PHE A 90 -1.60 1.51 11.91
C PHE A 90 -3.01 0.92 12.07
N ILE A 91 -3.31 -0.15 11.34
CA ILE A 91 -4.66 -0.75 11.28
C ILE A 91 -5.13 -1.26 12.65
N ILE A 92 -4.20 -1.62 13.54
CA ILE A 92 -4.51 -2.09 14.89
C ILE A 92 -4.44 -0.99 15.96
N ASP A 93 -3.79 0.14 15.68
CA ASP A 93 -3.61 1.24 16.65
C ASP A 93 -4.76 2.25 16.59
N LEU A 94 -5.68 2.14 17.56
CA LEU A 94 -6.82 3.05 17.72
C LEU A 94 -6.41 4.53 17.83
N LYS A 95 -5.21 4.84 18.37
CA LYS A 95 -4.74 6.24 18.49
C LYS A 95 -4.35 6.82 17.14
N GLN A 96 -3.84 5.99 16.24
CA GLN A 96 -3.49 6.41 14.89
C GLN A 96 -4.75 6.66 14.07
N ILE A 97 -5.75 5.77 14.19
CA ILE A 97 -7.08 5.95 13.60
C ILE A 97 -7.72 7.26 14.08
N GLU A 98 -7.54 7.64 15.35
CA GLU A 98 -8.11 8.88 15.91
C GLU A 98 -7.66 10.14 15.13
N LYS A 99 -6.40 10.13 14.66
CA LYS A 99 -5.76 11.24 13.96
C LYS A 99 -5.85 11.12 12.44
N PHE A 100 -6.34 10.00 11.93
CA PHE A 100 -6.34 9.70 10.51
C PHE A 100 -7.36 10.54 9.75
N GLN A 101 -6.92 11.07 8.60
CA GLN A 101 -7.77 11.67 7.58
C GLN A 101 -7.22 11.25 6.21
N PRO A 102 -7.96 10.44 5.43
CA PRO A 102 -7.48 10.00 4.12
C PRO A 102 -7.51 11.17 3.13
N SER A 103 -6.42 11.34 2.39
CA SER A 103 -6.35 12.24 1.25
C SER A 103 -6.98 11.57 0.02
N THR A 104 -7.69 12.33 -0.83
CA THR A 104 -8.12 11.80 -2.12
C THR A 104 -6.94 11.58 -3.08
N ARG A 105 -5.80 12.21 -2.83
CA ARG A 105 -4.58 12.09 -3.65
C ARG A 105 -3.90 10.74 -3.50
N SER A 106 -4.13 10.03 -2.40
CA SER A 106 -3.53 8.71 -2.17
C SER A 106 -4.18 7.59 -2.98
N TYR A 107 -5.32 7.84 -3.64
CA TYR A 107 -6.10 6.80 -4.28
C TYR A 107 -5.30 6.01 -5.33
N ARG A 108 -5.26 4.67 -5.16
CA ARG A 108 -4.56 3.67 -5.99
C ARG A 108 -3.04 3.74 -5.97
N PHE A 109 -2.44 4.57 -5.12
CA PHE A 109 -0.99 4.66 -5.03
C PHE A 109 -0.39 3.34 -4.52
N ALA A 110 -0.86 2.85 -3.36
CA ALA A 110 -0.42 1.56 -2.81
C ALA A 110 -0.66 0.41 -3.80
N SER A 111 -1.80 0.42 -4.49
CA SER A 111 -2.11 -0.59 -5.50
C SER A 111 -1.08 -0.61 -6.64
N VAL A 112 -0.64 0.55 -7.15
CA VAL A 112 0.35 0.59 -8.23
C VAL A 112 1.73 0.21 -7.72
N ILE A 113 2.12 0.69 -6.53
CA ILE A 113 3.38 0.31 -5.90
C ILE A 113 3.45 -1.20 -5.66
N GLY A 114 2.37 -1.81 -5.18
CA GLY A 114 2.25 -3.26 -5.03
C GLY A 114 2.30 -4.01 -6.36
N SER A 115 1.75 -3.45 -7.44
CA SER A 115 1.91 -4.03 -8.78
C SER A 115 3.36 -4.02 -9.25
N ILE A 116 4.10 -2.92 -9.05
CA ILE A 116 5.54 -2.86 -9.38
C ILE A 116 6.30 -3.94 -8.58
N TYR A 117 6.06 -4.03 -7.27
CA TYR A 117 6.72 -5.02 -6.42
C TYR A 117 6.51 -6.47 -6.90
N ARG A 118 5.30 -6.80 -7.38
CA ARG A 118 4.99 -8.15 -7.91
C ARG A 118 5.71 -8.47 -9.22
N GLN A 119 6.09 -7.46 -10.01
CA GLN A 119 6.81 -7.71 -11.26
C GLN A 119 8.20 -8.30 -11.02
N PHE A 120 8.79 -8.12 -9.83
CA PHE A 120 10.08 -8.70 -9.51
C PHE A 120 10.04 -10.23 -9.53
N GLU A 121 9.01 -10.83 -8.91
CA GLU A 121 8.77 -12.28 -8.99
C GLU A 121 8.48 -12.73 -10.45
N GLU A 122 7.78 -11.91 -11.24
CA GLU A 122 7.52 -12.20 -12.65
C GLU A 122 8.78 -12.18 -13.53
N VAL A 123 9.82 -11.41 -13.15
CA VAL A 123 11.14 -11.46 -13.82
C VAL A 123 11.89 -12.72 -13.42
N GLU A 124 11.89 -13.09 -12.14
CA GLU A 124 12.52 -14.33 -11.66
C GLU A 124 11.91 -15.58 -12.33
N ASP A 125 10.59 -15.57 -12.54
CA ASP A 125 9.85 -16.65 -13.21
C ASP A 125 9.90 -16.58 -14.75
N GLU A 126 10.67 -15.64 -15.34
CA GLU A 126 10.81 -15.42 -16.78
C GLU A 126 9.48 -15.07 -17.50
N TYR A 127 8.46 -14.57 -16.79
CA TYR A 127 7.20 -14.09 -17.35
C TYR A 127 7.32 -12.71 -18.00
N CYS A 128 8.26 -11.89 -17.52
CA CYS A 128 8.58 -10.59 -18.11
C CYS A 128 10.09 -10.30 -18.04
N THR A 129 10.52 -9.28 -18.76
CA THR A 129 11.90 -8.79 -18.79
C THR A 129 12.08 -7.57 -17.90
N GLU A 130 13.30 -7.33 -17.44
CA GLU A 130 13.66 -6.10 -16.71
C GLU A 130 13.26 -4.82 -17.46
N GLN A 131 13.31 -4.86 -18.81
CA GLN A 131 12.91 -3.74 -19.66
C GLN A 131 11.40 -3.51 -19.62
N GLU A 132 10.59 -4.57 -19.60
CA GLU A 132 9.13 -4.45 -19.43
C GLU A 132 8.78 -3.88 -18.05
N VAL A 133 9.49 -4.30 -17.00
CA VAL A 133 9.35 -3.68 -15.66
C VAL A 133 9.69 -2.20 -15.71
N LYS A 134 10.77 -1.82 -16.40
CA LYS A 134 11.19 -0.43 -16.55
C LYS A 134 10.15 0.42 -17.27
N ASP A 135 9.56 -0.11 -18.32
CA ASP A 135 8.49 0.56 -19.07
C ASP A 135 7.25 0.75 -18.19
N TYR A 136 6.86 -0.27 -17.42
CA TYR A 136 5.77 -0.19 -16.46
C TYR A 136 6.02 0.84 -15.35
N VAL A 137 7.23 0.86 -14.77
CA VAL A 137 7.66 1.85 -13.77
C VAL A 137 7.58 3.26 -14.34
N LYS A 138 7.97 3.46 -15.60
CA LYS A 138 7.88 4.76 -16.28
C LYS A 138 6.44 5.22 -16.47
N GLU A 139 5.53 4.32 -16.88
CA GLU A 139 4.11 4.63 -16.98
C GLU A 139 3.50 5.02 -15.61
N ALA A 140 3.82 4.26 -14.57
CA ALA A 140 3.41 4.55 -13.21
C ALA A 140 3.94 5.91 -12.72
N TYR A 141 5.22 6.19 -12.96
CA TYR A 141 5.86 7.46 -12.59
C TYR A 141 5.14 8.65 -13.23
N LEU A 142 4.92 8.60 -14.55
CA LEU A 142 4.25 9.68 -15.28
C LEU A 142 2.79 9.88 -14.83
N LYS A 143 2.09 8.79 -14.51
CA LYS A 143 0.72 8.84 -14.02
C LYS A 143 0.60 9.64 -12.73
N PHE A 144 1.50 9.42 -11.76
CA PHE A 144 1.41 10.07 -10.45
C PHE A 144 2.12 11.42 -10.37
N GLN A 145 3.07 11.72 -11.26
CA GLN A 145 3.65 13.06 -11.37
C GLN A 145 2.59 14.12 -11.66
N ASN A 146 1.55 13.77 -12.44
CA ASN A 146 0.44 14.66 -12.76
C ASN A 146 -0.55 14.90 -11.60
N PHE A 147 -0.38 14.26 -10.44
CA PHE A 147 -1.21 14.48 -9.23
C PHE A 147 -0.57 15.44 -8.22
N GLU A 148 0.65 15.93 -8.48
CA GLU A 148 1.34 16.89 -7.62
C GLU A 148 0.99 18.37 -7.91
N GLU A 149 0.31 18.67 -9.02
CA GLU A 149 -0.33 19.99 -9.30
C GLU A 149 -1.76 20.07 -8.76
#